data_AF-A0A7J4IL00-F1
#
_entry.id   AF-A0A7J4IL00-F1
#
_cell.length_a   1.000
_cell.length_b   1.000
_cell.length_c   1.000
_cell.angle_alpha   90.00
_cell.angle_beta   90.00
_cell.angle_gamma   90.00
#
_symmetry.space_group_name_H-M   'P 1'
#
loop_
_entity.id
_entity.type
_entity.pdbx_description
1 polymer ?
#
loop_
_entity_poly.entity_id
_entity_poly.type
_entity_poly.pdbx_seq_one_letter_code
_entity_poly.pdbx_strand_id
1 'polypeptide(L)'
;MAKRAGKNPPSPPPSRVSGSFRAYAKNAAGIFIASLRQLNWRIPVIALLDFLFYFGAYVAIMIARKFVQAKEAALPFPETPDQLTAEQAALLLTQSKAFLFTFIGIIIAVALCIIILWSILKGIIWAMTLRQRYTPALAWRFLVLGFGWLGPWVALILFFAYISNALDARPFFLALFVVFIITGNSILAFYTRSPGWPAVKKGLSLAFTSVHLLILPYLALFVIYILFGTLFGLLPRVVSGTAGVLAAQVAWVVFALLFITISRAYVAHLVIAIDEEKL
;
A
#
# COMPACT_ATOMS: atom_id res chain seq x y z
N MET A 1 6.61 -53.79 38.56
CA MET A 1 5.64 -53.86 37.44
C MET A 1 5.09 -52.46 37.17
N ALA A 2 5.52 -51.82 36.07
CA ALA A 2 5.18 -50.45 35.74
C ALA A 2 3.82 -50.35 35.02
N LYS A 3 2.91 -49.51 35.53
CA LYS A 3 1.64 -49.15 34.87
C LYS A 3 1.93 -48.26 33.66
N ARG A 4 1.56 -48.71 32.45
CA ARG A 4 1.58 -47.87 31.24
C ARG A 4 0.38 -46.93 31.26
N ALA A 5 0.65 -45.63 31.23
CA ALA A 5 -0.34 -44.59 31.04
C ALA A 5 -0.94 -44.70 29.62
N GLY A 6 -2.26 -44.83 29.54
CA GLY A 6 -3.01 -44.77 28.29
C GLY A 6 -2.90 -43.38 27.68
N LYS A 7 -2.39 -43.30 26.45
CA LYS A 7 -2.47 -42.08 25.63
C LYS A 7 -3.93 -41.88 25.21
N ASN A 8 -4.51 -40.75 25.57
CA ASN A 8 -5.78 -40.30 25.00
C ASN A 8 -5.66 -40.21 23.47
N PRO A 9 -6.70 -40.59 22.70
CA PRO A 9 -6.68 -40.45 21.26
C PRO A 9 -6.59 -38.97 20.85
N PRO A 10 -5.93 -38.66 19.73
CA PRO A 10 -5.81 -37.29 19.24
C PRO A 10 -7.19 -36.71 18.93
N SER A 11 -7.38 -35.46 19.31
CA SER A 11 -8.57 -34.67 18.99
C SER A 11 -8.83 -34.68 17.49
N PRO A 12 -10.09 -34.79 17.03
CA PRO A 12 -10.38 -34.73 15.60
C PRO A 12 -9.96 -33.38 15.02
N PRO A 13 -9.52 -33.33 13.75
CA PRO A 13 -9.16 -32.08 13.11
C PRO A 13 -10.37 -31.15 13.03
N PRO A 14 -10.18 -29.82 13.10
CA PRO A 14 -11.29 -28.87 13.06
C PRO A 14 -12.09 -29.08 11.78
N SER A 15 -13.37 -29.42 11.92
CA SER A 15 -14.30 -29.53 10.81
C SER A 15 -14.31 -28.19 10.07
N ARG A 16 -13.97 -28.21 8.77
CA ARG A 16 -14.21 -27.07 7.86
C ARG A 16 -15.70 -26.73 7.92
N VAL A 17 -16.04 -25.68 8.65
CA VAL A 17 -17.39 -25.12 8.67
C VAL A 17 -17.65 -24.56 7.27
N SER A 18 -18.33 -25.34 6.43
CA SER A 18 -18.90 -24.85 5.17
C SER A 18 -20.14 -24.02 5.50
N GLY A 19 -19.93 -22.83 6.03
CA GLY A 19 -21.00 -21.87 6.24
C GLY A 19 -21.60 -21.46 4.89
N SER A 20 -22.93 -21.50 4.75
CA SER A 20 -23.62 -21.00 3.56
C SER A 20 -23.20 -19.55 3.25
N PHE A 21 -23.09 -19.19 1.97
CA PHE A 21 -22.75 -17.82 1.54
C PHE A 21 -23.61 -16.73 2.20
N ARG A 22 -24.85 -17.07 2.55
CA ARG A 22 -25.79 -16.18 3.23
C ARG A 22 -25.42 -15.92 4.70
N ALA A 23 -24.99 -16.95 5.44
CA ALA A 23 -24.47 -16.80 6.80
C ALA A 23 -23.14 -16.02 6.79
N TYR A 24 -22.30 -16.29 5.79
CA TYR A 24 -21.06 -15.57 5.52
C TYR A 24 -21.30 -14.07 5.26
N ALA A 25 -22.19 -13.72 4.33
CA ALA A 25 -22.49 -12.33 3.99
C ALA A 25 -23.07 -11.57 5.19
N LYS A 26 -23.89 -12.25 6.01
CA LYS A 26 -24.45 -11.69 7.24
C LYS A 26 -23.36 -11.38 8.28
N ASN A 27 -22.39 -12.27 8.46
CA ASN A 27 -21.27 -12.05 9.39
C ASN A 27 -20.33 -10.94 8.90
N ALA A 28 -19.95 -10.94 7.61
CA ALA A 28 -19.11 -9.91 7.03
C ALA A 28 -19.78 -8.51 7.07
N ALA A 29 -21.09 -8.45 6.78
CA ALA A 29 -21.87 -7.22 6.90
C ALA A 29 -22.01 -6.77 8.37
N GLY A 30 -22.19 -7.70 9.31
CA GLY A 30 -22.20 -7.41 10.73
C GLY A 30 -20.89 -6.79 11.23
N ILE A 31 -19.75 -7.34 10.79
CA ILE A 31 -18.41 -6.80 11.09
C ILE A 31 -18.23 -5.41 10.48
N PHE A 32 -18.69 -5.19 9.24
CA PHE A 32 -18.64 -3.89 8.59
C PHE A 32 -19.52 -2.84 9.28
N ILE A 33 -20.74 -3.21 9.70
CA ILE A 33 -21.61 -2.30 10.46
C ILE A 33 -21.01 -2.00 11.84
N ALA A 34 -20.43 -2.99 12.50
CA ALA A 34 -19.75 -2.80 13.78
C ALA A 34 -18.52 -1.88 13.65
N SER A 35 -17.74 -2.01 12.58
CA SER A 35 -16.60 -1.12 12.32
C SER A 35 -17.05 0.31 12.03
N LEU A 36 -18.19 0.50 11.34
CA LEU A 36 -18.78 1.81 11.14
C LEU A 36 -19.29 2.42 12.46
N ARG A 37 -19.89 1.63 13.35
CA ARG A 37 -20.36 2.13 14.67
C ARG A 37 -19.23 2.55 15.60
N GLN A 38 -18.01 2.09 15.36
CA GLN A 38 -16.82 2.48 16.12
C GLN A 38 -16.05 3.65 15.49
N LEU A 39 -16.62 4.32 14.47
CA LEU A 39 -16.06 5.54 13.90
C LEU A 39 -15.88 6.60 15.01
N ASN A 40 -14.64 6.94 15.34
CA ASN A 40 -14.28 7.92 16.36
C ASN A 40 -13.43 9.05 15.72
N TRP A 41 -13.17 10.14 16.46
CA TRP A 41 -12.35 11.30 16.05
C TRP A 41 -10.96 10.94 15.50
N ARG A 42 -10.49 9.72 15.77
CA ARG A 42 -9.24 9.18 15.22
C ARG A 42 -9.27 8.99 13.70
N ILE A 43 -10.44 8.82 13.09
CA ILE A 43 -10.54 8.53 11.65
C ILE A 43 -10.14 9.72 10.77
N PRO A 44 -10.63 10.96 11.02
CA PRO A 44 -10.10 12.14 10.36
C PRO A 44 -8.58 12.30 10.53
N VAL A 45 -8.04 12.01 11.72
CA VAL A 45 -6.59 12.09 11.99
C VAL A 45 -5.81 11.04 11.20
N ILE A 46 -6.28 9.80 11.19
CA ILE A 46 -5.69 8.70 10.42
C ILE A 46 -5.70 9.03 8.91
N ALA A 47 -6.81 9.55 8.40
CA ALA A 47 -6.95 9.98 7.02
C ALA A 47 -5.97 11.12 6.67
N LEU A 48 -5.79 12.10 7.57
CA LEU A 48 -4.82 13.17 7.41
C LEU A 48 -3.38 12.63 7.40
N LEU A 49 -3.04 11.69 8.29
CA LEU A 49 -1.71 11.07 8.32
C LEU A 49 -1.41 10.27 7.03
N ASP A 50 -2.41 9.55 6.50
CA ASP A 50 -2.28 8.91 5.19
C ASP A 50 -2.04 9.94 4.08
N PHE A 51 -2.83 11.01 4.05
CA PHE A 51 -2.67 12.07 3.06
C PHE A 51 -1.27 12.68 3.12
N LEU A 52 -0.80 13.05 4.32
CA LEU A 52 0.54 13.61 4.53
C LEU A 52 1.64 12.65 4.07
N PHE A 53 1.47 11.34 4.31
CA PHE A 53 2.39 10.33 3.80
C PHE A 53 2.45 10.33 2.27
N TYR A 54 1.31 10.15 1.60
CA TYR A 54 1.26 10.05 0.13
C TYR A 54 1.68 11.36 -0.54
N PHE A 55 1.27 12.50 0.01
CA PHE A 55 1.67 13.82 -0.45
C PHE A 55 3.17 14.05 -0.27
N GLY A 56 3.72 13.72 0.90
CA GLY A 56 5.15 13.83 1.18
C GLY A 56 5.99 12.96 0.25
N ALA A 57 5.57 11.71 0.02
CA ALA A 57 6.23 10.81 -0.93
C ALA A 57 6.20 11.37 -2.37
N TYR A 58 5.06 11.90 -2.81
CA TYR A 58 4.92 12.55 -4.11
C TYR A 58 5.86 13.76 -4.24
N VAL A 59 5.88 14.65 -3.26
CA VAL A 59 6.76 15.84 -3.25
C VAL A 59 8.22 15.43 -3.29
N ALA A 60 8.64 14.43 -2.51
CA ALA A 60 10.01 13.92 -2.52
C ALA A 60 10.43 13.40 -3.90
N ILE A 61 9.56 12.62 -4.57
CA ILE A 61 9.80 12.14 -5.93
C ILE A 61 9.89 13.30 -6.93
N MET A 62 9.02 14.31 -6.81
CA MET A 62 9.04 15.48 -7.69
C MET A 62 10.30 16.32 -7.53
N ILE A 63 10.78 16.51 -6.30
CA ILE A 63 12.05 17.19 -6.02
C ILE A 63 13.21 16.40 -6.64
N ALA A 64 13.25 15.08 -6.40
CA ALA A 64 14.27 14.21 -6.97
C ALA A 64 14.29 14.25 -8.49
N ARG A 65 13.12 14.19 -9.13
CA ARG A 65 12.97 14.33 -10.58
C ARG A 65 13.56 15.64 -11.09
N LYS A 66 13.23 16.78 -10.47
CA LYS A 66 13.78 18.09 -10.86
C LYS A 66 15.30 18.12 -10.75
N PHE A 67 15.85 17.53 -9.69
CA PHE A 67 17.29 17.47 -9.50
C PHE A 67 17.98 16.59 -10.55
N VAL A 68 17.40 15.43 -10.87
CA VAL A 68 17.89 14.56 -11.95
C VAL A 68 17.85 15.28 -13.30
N GLN A 69 16.73 15.92 -13.64
CA GLN A 69 16.57 16.66 -14.90
C GLN A 69 17.59 17.80 -15.03
N ALA A 70 17.86 18.54 -13.96
CA ALA A 70 18.87 19.59 -13.96
C ALA A 70 20.29 19.05 -14.19
N LYS A 71 20.60 17.86 -13.67
CA LYS A 71 21.90 17.19 -13.88
C LYS A 71 22.02 16.58 -15.27
N GLU A 72 20.95 16.03 -15.80
CA GLU A 72 20.86 15.48 -17.16
C GLU A 72 21.07 16.59 -18.19
N ALA A 73 20.40 17.74 -18.04
CA ALA A 73 20.54 18.88 -18.93
C ALA A 73 21.96 19.50 -18.93
N ALA A 74 22.78 19.20 -17.92
CA ALA A 74 24.16 19.65 -17.83
C ALA A 74 25.15 18.72 -18.54
N LEU A 75 24.70 17.57 -19.06
CA LEU A 75 25.54 16.66 -19.83
C LEU A 75 25.72 17.17 -21.26
N PRO A 76 26.95 17.21 -21.80
CA PRO A 76 27.25 17.72 -23.12
C PRO A 76 26.96 16.65 -24.18
N PHE A 77 25.70 16.21 -24.26
CA PHE A 77 25.28 15.31 -25.33
C PHE A 77 25.34 16.06 -26.67
N PRO A 78 26.16 15.62 -27.64
CA PRO A 78 26.17 16.24 -28.96
C PRO A 78 24.86 15.95 -29.70
N GLU A 79 24.44 16.85 -30.59
CA GLU A 79 23.25 16.64 -31.43
C GLU A 79 23.42 15.46 -32.39
N THR A 80 24.66 15.10 -32.74
CA THR A 80 25.00 13.94 -33.58
C THR A 80 26.17 13.14 -32.98
N PRO A 81 26.03 11.80 -32.79
CA PRO A 81 27.07 10.95 -32.18
C PRO A 81 28.40 10.92 -32.92
N ASP A 82 28.38 11.15 -34.23
CA ASP A 82 29.51 10.89 -35.14
C ASP A 82 30.57 12.01 -35.15
N GLN A 83 30.37 13.07 -34.37
CA GLN A 83 31.23 14.27 -34.37
C GLN A 83 32.12 14.41 -33.13
N LEU A 84 32.09 13.45 -32.20
CA LEU A 84 32.89 13.54 -30.97
C LEU A 84 34.36 13.24 -31.25
N THR A 85 35.25 14.16 -30.89
CA THR A 85 36.68 13.85 -30.79
C THR A 85 36.92 12.83 -29.67
N ALA A 86 38.04 12.10 -29.71
CA ALA A 86 38.38 11.12 -28.66
C ALA A 86 38.40 11.75 -27.25
N GLU A 87 38.84 13.01 -27.14
CA GLU A 87 38.82 13.77 -25.88
C GLU A 87 37.39 14.11 -25.42
N GLN A 88 36.52 14.55 -26.33
CA GLN A 88 35.13 14.83 -26.01
C GLN A 88 34.36 13.55 -25.63
N ALA A 89 34.64 12.43 -26.30
CA ALA A 89 34.07 11.14 -25.96
C ALA A 89 34.51 10.66 -24.57
N ALA A 90 35.78 10.84 -24.21
CA ALA A 90 36.30 10.49 -22.88
C ALA A 90 35.71 11.37 -21.77
N LEU A 91 35.54 12.67 -22.03
CA LEU A 91 34.91 13.61 -21.10
C LEU A 91 33.42 13.26 -20.90
N LEU A 92 32.68 13.02 -21.98
CA LEU A 92 31.28 12.62 -21.94
C LEU A 92 31.08 11.30 -21.19
N LEU A 93 31.94 10.31 -21.42
CA LEU A 93 31.89 9.04 -20.70
C LEU A 93 32.11 9.25 -19.19
N THR A 94 33.07 10.08 -18.82
CA THR A 94 33.38 10.38 -17.41
C THR A 94 32.21 11.10 -16.72
N GLN A 95 31.63 12.11 -17.37
CA GLN A 95 30.48 12.84 -16.86
C GLN A 95 29.21 11.97 -16.82
N SER A 96 29.01 11.11 -17.82
CA SER A 96 27.90 10.15 -17.85
C SER A 96 28.00 9.12 -16.72
N LYS A 97 29.20 8.62 -16.42
CA LYS A 97 29.44 7.75 -15.26
C LYS A 97 29.14 8.47 -13.95
N ALA A 98 29.63 9.71 -13.78
CA ALA A 98 29.37 10.52 -12.60
C ALA A 98 27.85 10.81 -12.43
N PHE A 99 27.16 11.11 -13.52
CA PHE A 99 25.71 11.26 -13.54
C PHE A 99 25.00 9.97 -13.12
N LEU A 100 25.39 8.81 -13.67
CA LEU A 100 24.79 7.53 -13.31
C LEU A 100 24.92 7.23 -11.81
N PHE A 101 26.10 7.43 -11.23
CA PHE A 101 26.29 7.24 -9.78
C PHE A 101 25.45 8.22 -8.96
N THR A 102 25.37 9.48 -9.40
CA THR A 102 24.53 10.49 -8.74
C THR A 102 23.05 10.11 -8.81
N PHE A 103 22.58 9.66 -9.98
CA PHE A 103 21.21 9.21 -10.21
C PHE A 103 20.84 8.03 -9.31
N ILE A 104 21.69 7.01 -9.24
CA ILE A 104 21.51 5.87 -8.33
C ILE A 104 21.49 6.35 -6.88
N GLY A 105 22.39 7.24 -6.49
CA GLY A 105 22.44 7.82 -5.15
C GLY A 105 21.15 8.55 -4.76
N ILE A 106 20.57 9.33 -5.69
CA ILE A 106 19.29 10.02 -5.48
C ILE A 106 18.15 9.02 -5.29
N ILE A 107 18.08 7.98 -6.13
CA ILE A 107 17.05 6.94 -6.02
C ILE A 107 17.13 6.27 -4.63
N ILE A 108 18.33 5.89 -4.21
CA ILE A 108 18.55 5.27 -2.90
C ILE A 108 18.12 6.24 -1.78
N ALA A 109 18.54 7.50 -1.84
CA ALA A 109 18.18 8.50 -0.83
C ALA A 109 16.65 8.71 -0.72
N VAL A 110 15.96 8.84 -1.85
CA VAL A 110 14.49 8.99 -1.90
C VAL A 110 13.81 7.74 -1.35
N ALA A 111 14.25 6.54 -1.76
CA ALA A 111 13.71 5.29 -1.27
C ALA A 111 13.86 5.17 0.25
N LEU A 112 15.04 5.50 0.79
CA LEU A 112 15.29 5.52 2.23
C LEU A 112 14.38 6.52 2.96
N CYS A 113 14.25 7.74 2.46
CA CYS A 113 13.36 8.74 3.03
C CYS A 113 11.90 8.26 3.05
N ILE A 114 11.41 7.69 1.94
CA ILE A 114 10.05 7.17 1.85
C ILE A 114 9.85 6.00 2.81
N ILE A 115 10.82 5.08 2.95
CA ILE A 115 10.72 3.94 3.86
C ILE A 115 10.70 4.40 5.31
N ILE A 116 11.57 5.33 5.70
CA ILE A 116 11.60 5.88 7.05
C ILE A 116 10.26 6.55 7.37
N LEU A 117 9.78 7.40 6.45
CA LEU A 117 8.50 8.11 6.61
C LEU A 117 7.32 7.12 6.67
N TRP A 118 7.31 6.12 5.79
CA TRP A 118 6.30 5.06 5.76
C TRP A 118 6.27 4.31 7.09
N SER A 119 7.45 3.95 7.62
CA SER A 119 7.58 3.16 8.84
C SER A 119 7.05 3.90 10.06
N ILE A 120 7.33 5.21 10.16
CA ILE A 120 6.85 6.07 11.24
C ILE A 120 5.34 6.28 11.10
N LEU A 121 4.88 6.77 9.93
CA LEU A 121 3.48 7.14 9.75
C LEU A 121 2.55 5.92 9.75
N LYS A 122 2.89 4.84 9.05
CA LYS A 122 2.07 3.63 9.07
C LYS A 122 2.08 2.95 10.44
N GLY A 123 3.20 3.00 11.17
CA GLY A 123 3.26 2.52 12.55
C GLY A 123 2.28 3.28 13.47
N ILE A 124 2.26 4.61 13.39
CA ILE A 124 1.32 5.45 14.15
C ILE A 124 -0.13 5.16 13.73
N ILE A 125 -0.40 5.13 12.43
CA ILE A 125 -1.74 4.87 11.87
C ILE A 125 -2.29 3.53 12.36
N TRP A 126 -1.51 2.47 12.30
CA TRP A 126 -1.97 1.14 12.72
C TRP A 126 -2.08 1.00 14.23
N ALA A 127 -1.18 1.62 15.00
CA ALA A 127 -1.31 1.71 16.45
C ALA A 127 -2.62 2.42 16.84
N MET A 128 -2.94 3.56 16.21
CA MET A 128 -4.21 4.28 16.44
C MET A 128 -5.43 3.44 16.05
N THR A 129 -5.36 2.76 14.90
CA THR A 129 -6.45 1.92 14.37
C THR A 129 -6.76 0.76 15.32
N LEU A 130 -5.73 0.07 15.81
CA LEU A 130 -5.87 -1.05 16.75
C LEU A 130 -5.94 -0.62 18.22
N ARG A 131 -5.98 0.69 18.49
CA ARG A 131 -6.01 1.30 19.82
C ARG A 131 -4.83 0.87 20.72
N GLN A 132 -3.67 0.62 20.12
CA GLN A 132 -2.43 0.31 20.81
C GLN A 132 -1.57 1.56 20.99
N ARG A 133 -0.70 1.57 22.01
CA ARG A 133 0.27 2.66 22.21
C ARG A 133 1.39 2.53 21.19
N TYR A 134 1.69 3.62 20.49
CA TYR A 134 2.86 3.69 19.63
C TYR A 134 4.14 3.67 20.49
N THR A 135 5.07 2.78 20.18
CA THR A 135 6.34 2.63 20.89
C THR A 135 7.52 2.65 19.91
N PRO A 136 8.73 3.05 20.34
CA PRO A 136 9.92 2.99 19.48
C PRO A 136 10.21 1.59 18.96
N ALA A 137 9.91 0.55 19.75
CA ALA A 137 10.03 -0.84 19.32
C ALA A 137 9.10 -1.16 18.14
N LEU A 138 7.86 -0.63 18.14
CA LEU A 138 6.95 -0.77 17.02
C LEU A 138 7.47 -0.04 15.77
N ALA A 139 8.00 1.17 15.94
CA ALA A 139 8.61 1.94 14.85
C ALA A 139 9.75 1.17 14.16
N TRP A 140 10.66 0.60 14.97
CA TRP A 140 11.77 -0.22 14.48
C TRP A 140 11.28 -1.45 13.72
N ARG A 141 10.24 -2.12 14.23
CA ARG A 141 9.65 -3.30 13.57
C ARG A 141 9.03 -2.95 12.21
N PHE A 142 8.37 -1.80 12.12
CA PHE A 142 7.85 -1.28 10.85
C PHE A 142 8.99 -0.91 9.89
N LEU A 143 10.09 -0.36 10.40
CA LEU A 143 11.28 -0.07 9.61
C LEU A 143 11.86 -1.35 8.98
N VAL A 144 12.04 -2.40 9.77
CA VAL A 144 12.50 -3.71 9.28
C VAL A 144 11.54 -4.27 8.23
N LEU A 145 10.22 -4.16 8.44
CA LEU A 145 9.23 -4.60 7.46
C LEU A 145 9.31 -3.78 6.16
N GLY A 146 9.50 -2.47 6.26
CA GLY A 146 9.67 -1.57 5.11
C GLY A 146 10.90 -1.92 4.29
N PHE A 147 12.04 -2.17 4.94
CA PHE A 147 13.26 -2.65 4.28
C PHE A 147 13.07 -4.05 3.66
N GLY A 148 12.40 -4.96 4.35
CA GLY A 148 12.08 -6.29 3.81
C GLY A 148 11.25 -6.22 2.53
N TRP A 149 10.44 -5.17 2.39
CA TRP A 149 9.61 -4.91 1.20
C TRP A 149 10.35 -4.27 0.02
N LEU A 150 11.58 -3.76 0.19
CA LEU A 150 12.36 -3.23 -0.93
C LEU A 150 12.58 -4.26 -2.03
N GLY A 151 12.90 -5.51 -1.66
CA GLY A 151 13.13 -6.58 -2.63
C GLY A 151 11.91 -6.78 -3.56
N PRO A 152 10.71 -7.07 -3.01
CA PRO A 152 9.48 -7.12 -3.78
C PRO A 152 9.21 -5.84 -4.61
N TRP A 153 9.45 -4.64 -4.07
CA TRP A 153 9.28 -3.38 -4.81
C TRP A 153 10.22 -3.27 -6.01
N VAL A 154 11.50 -3.60 -5.84
CA VAL A 154 12.49 -3.57 -6.92
C VAL A 154 12.17 -4.62 -7.97
N ALA A 155 11.86 -5.86 -7.57
CA ALA A 155 11.46 -6.93 -8.46
C ALA A 155 10.23 -6.55 -9.30
N LEU A 156 9.25 -5.89 -8.67
CA LEU A 156 8.06 -5.38 -9.35
C LEU A 156 8.40 -4.29 -10.36
N ILE A 157 9.20 -3.29 -9.97
CA ILE A 157 9.63 -2.21 -10.88
C ILE A 157 10.33 -2.80 -12.11
N LEU A 158 11.23 -3.77 -11.92
CA LEU A 158 11.93 -4.44 -13.01
C LEU A 158 10.99 -5.26 -13.89
N PHE A 159 10.09 -6.03 -13.28
CA PHE A 159 9.06 -6.79 -13.99
C PHE A 159 8.16 -5.87 -14.83
N PHE A 160 7.80 -4.70 -14.30
CA PHE A 160 7.00 -3.71 -15.03
C PHE A 160 7.78 -3.01 -16.12
N ALA A 161 9.05 -2.64 -15.89
CA ALA A 161 9.90 -2.09 -16.93
C ALA A 161 10.03 -3.06 -18.12
N TYR A 162 10.05 -4.37 -17.83
CA TYR A 162 10.04 -5.42 -18.85
C TYR A 162 8.69 -5.49 -19.58
N ILE A 163 7.56 -5.53 -18.86
CA ILE A 163 6.21 -5.65 -19.47
C ILE A 163 5.75 -4.37 -20.17
N SER A 164 6.10 -3.18 -19.67
CA SER A 164 5.70 -1.91 -20.28
C SER A 164 6.27 -1.72 -21.68
N ASN A 165 7.35 -2.42 -22.00
CA ASN A 165 7.89 -2.48 -23.37
C ASN A 165 7.09 -3.41 -24.29
N ALA A 166 6.23 -4.28 -23.74
CA ALA A 166 5.49 -5.31 -24.47
C ALA A 166 3.97 -5.12 -24.50
N LEU A 167 3.36 -4.46 -23.50
CA LEU A 167 1.90 -4.28 -23.36
C LEU A 167 1.57 -2.93 -22.71
N ASP A 168 0.32 -2.45 -22.86
CA ASP A 168 -0.17 -1.31 -22.06
C ASP A 168 -0.16 -1.70 -20.58
N ALA A 169 0.81 -1.14 -19.83
CA ALA A 169 1.08 -1.51 -18.44
C ALA A 169 0.01 -1.01 -17.45
N ARG A 170 -0.85 -0.06 -17.86
CA ARG A 170 -1.85 0.59 -17.00
C ARG A 170 -2.80 -0.38 -16.27
N PRO A 171 -3.48 -1.34 -16.93
CA PRO A 171 -4.33 -2.32 -16.24
C PRO A 171 -3.55 -3.20 -15.25
N PHE A 172 -2.29 -3.55 -15.57
CA PHE A 172 -1.44 -4.34 -14.68
C PHE A 172 -1.05 -3.56 -13.41
N PHE A 173 -0.77 -2.26 -13.53
CA PHE A 173 -0.55 -1.38 -12.37
C PHE A 173 -1.75 -1.35 -11.43
N LEU A 174 -2.97 -1.26 -11.98
CA LEU A 174 -4.18 -1.22 -11.18
C LEU A 174 -4.42 -2.53 -10.42
N ALA A 175 -4.33 -3.67 -11.12
CA ALA A 175 -4.51 -4.98 -10.51
C ALA A 175 -3.51 -5.22 -9.37
N LEU A 176 -2.25 -4.84 -9.61
CA LEU A 176 -1.19 -5.04 -8.62
C LEU A 176 -1.31 -4.08 -7.43
N PHE A 177 -1.73 -2.83 -7.66
CA PHE A 177 -2.06 -1.89 -6.60
C PHE A 177 -3.14 -2.44 -5.68
N VAL A 178 -4.20 -3.04 -6.23
CA VAL A 178 -5.26 -3.68 -5.45
C VAL A 178 -4.72 -4.85 -4.62
N VAL A 179 -3.93 -5.74 -5.24
CA VAL A 179 -3.30 -6.87 -4.52
C VAL A 179 -2.42 -6.35 -3.38
N PHE A 180 -1.63 -5.30 -3.61
CA PHE A 180 -0.71 -4.74 -2.62
C PHE A 180 -1.43 -4.03 -1.48
N ILE A 181 -2.53 -3.35 -1.76
CA ILE A 181 -3.37 -2.75 -0.73
C ILE A 181 -4.00 -3.83 0.15
N ILE A 182 -4.51 -4.91 -0.45
CA ILE A 182 -5.13 -6.03 0.27
C ILE A 182 -4.09 -6.75 1.14
N THR A 183 -3.01 -7.23 0.52
CA THR A 183 -1.91 -7.92 1.22
C THR A 183 -1.24 -7.04 2.26
N GLY A 184 -0.93 -5.79 1.91
CA GLY A 184 -0.29 -4.82 2.79
C GLY A 184 -1.13 -4.53 4.04
N ASN A 185 -2.43 -4.27 3.89
CA ASN A 185 -3.29 -4.01 5.04
C ASN A 185 -3.44 -5.24 5.95
N SER A 186 -3.55 -6.45 5.38
CA SER A 186 -3.62 -7.69 6.18
C SER A 186 -2.34 -7.96 6.94
N ILE A 187 -1.18 -7.83 6.29
CA ILE A 187 0.14 -8.01 6.95
C ILE A 187 0.30 -7.00 8.08
N LEU A 188 0.04 -5.72 7.81
CA LEU A 188 0.20 -4.66 8.80
C LEU A 188 -0.72 -4.86 10.02
N ALA A 189 -1.95 -5.31 9.82
CA ALA A 189 -2.88 -5.62 10.90
C ALA A 189 -2.35 -6.70 11.86
N PHE A 190 -1.94 -7.86 11.32
CA PHE A 190 -1.38 -8.95 12.14
C PHE A 190 -0.03 -8.55 12.76
N TYR A 191 0.84 -7.91 11.98
CA TYR A 191 2.19 -7.55 12.42
C TYR A 191 2.20 -6.50 13.52
N THR A 192 1.20 -5.62 13.55
CA THR A 192 1.02 -4.66 14.65
C THR A 192 0.66 -5.36 15.97
N ARG A 193 -0.12 -6.44 15.93
CA ARG A 193 -0.52 -7.23 17.11
C ARG A 193 0.58 -8.19 17.56
N SER A 194 1.15 -8.95 16.63
CA SER A 194 2.10 -10.03 16.86
C SER A 194 3.25 -9.94 15.85
N PRO A 195 4.25 -9.08 16.08
CA PRO A 195 5.31 -8.86 15.09
C PRO A 195 6.20 -10.09 14.91
N GLY A 196 6.60 -10.32 13.66
CA GLY A 196 7.48 -11.42 13.26
C GLY A 196 7.04 -12.07 11.94
N TRP A 197 7.89 -12.96 11.42
CA TRP A 197 7.59 -13.71 10.19
C TRP A 197 6.27 -14.52 10.24
N PRO A 198 5.86 -15.11 11.38
CA PRO A 198 4.56 -15.77 11.47
C PRO A 198 3.37 -14.84 11.14
N ALA A 199 3.42 -13.57 11.54
CA ALA A 199 2.37 -12.62 11.21
C ALA A 199 2.37 -12.21 9.73
N VAL A 200 3.55 -12.11 9.11
CA VAL A 200 3.64 -11.89 7.65
C VAL A 200 3.01 -13.06 6.91
N LYS A 201 3.31 -14.29 7.31
CA LYS A 201 2.68 -15.50 6.74
C LYS A 201 1.16 -15.52 6.94
N LYS A 202 0.68 -15.19 8.14
CA LYS A 202 -0.77 -15.10 8.43
C LYS A 202 -1.44 -14.03 7.57
N GLY A 203 -0.84 -12.85 7.45
CA GLY A 203 -1.36 -11.76 6.62
C GLY A 203 -1.42 -12.10 5.14
N LEU A 204 -0.35 -12.70 4.60
CA LEU A 204 -0.32 -13.21 3.22
C LEU A 204 -1.35 -14.32 3.02
N SER A 205 -1.40 -15.30 3.92
CA SER A 205 -2.37 -16.39 3.86
C SER A 205 -3.79 -15.84 3.82
N LEU A 206 -4.13 -14.90 4.72
CA LEU A 206 -5.45 -14.26 4.72
C LEU A 206 -5.74 -13.54 3.40
N ALA A 207 -4.76 -12.81 2.88
CA ALA A 207 -4.89 -12.06 1.63
C ALA A 207 -5.19 -12.95 0.41
N PHE A 208 -4.67 -14.18 0.37
CA PHE A 208 -4.89 -15.12 -0.74
C PHE A 208 -6.06 -16.08 -0.50
N THR A 209 -6.17 -16.65 0.70
CA THR A 209 -7.23 -17.63 1.03
C THR A 209 -8.59 -16.98 1.23
N SER A 210 -8.60 -15.74 1.71
CA SER A 210 -9.80 -15.00 2.05
C SER A 210 -9.87 -13.65 1.34
N VAL A 211 -9.32 -13.56 0.12
CA VAL A 211 -9.37 -12.34 -0.69
C VAL A 211 -10.80 -11.80 -0.84
N HIS A 212 -11.77 -12.70 -0.93
CA HIS A 212 -13.20 -12.39 -1.04
C HIS A 212 -13.78 -11.66 0.19
N LEU A 213 -13.23 -11.88 1.40
CA LEU A 213 -13.56 -11.09 2.59
C LEU A 213 -12.96 -9.68 2.50
N LEU A 214 -11.73 -9.59 2.01
CA LEU A 214 -10.97 -8.34 1.99
C LEU A 214 -11.41 -7.43 0.84
N ILE A 215 -11.89 -7.98 -0.27
CA ILE A 215 -12.28 -7.22 -1.46
C ILE A 215 -13.58 -6.43 -1.25
N LEU A 216 -14.42 -6.82 -0.30
CA LEU A 216 -15.76 -6.28 -0.10
C LEU A 216 -15.80 -4.74 0.08
N PRO A 217 -14.99 -4.12 0.96
CA PRO A 217 -14.89 -2.67 0.99
C PRO A 217 -14.44 -2.11 -0.37
N TYR A 218 -13.45 -2.71 -1.05
CA TYR A 218 -12.94 -2.19 -2.32
C TYR A 218 -13.94 -2.33 -3.48
N LEU A 219 -14.80 -3.34 -3.44
CA LEU A 219 -15.93 -3.49 -4.36
C LEU A 219 -16.98 -2.41 -4.10
N ALA A 220 -17.26 -2.08 -2.85
CA ALA A 220 -18.09 -0.92 -2.51
C ALA A 220 -17.45 0.38 -2.99
N LEU A 221 -16.12 0.56 -2.90
CA LEU A 221 -15.41 1.69 -3.51
C LEU A 221 -15.59 1.68 -5.03
N PHE A 222 -15.45 0.55 -5.71
CA PHE A 222 -15.59 0.50 -7.16
C PHE A 222 -17.01 0.88 -7.61
N VAL A 223 -18.03 0.38 -6.91
CA VAL A 223 -19.43 0.74 -7.19
C VAL A 223 -19.68 2.22 -6.88
N ILE A 224 -19.23 2.72 -5.73
CA ILE A 224 -19.37 4.15 -5.40
C ILE A 224 -18.53 4.99 -6.36
N TYR A 225 -17.37 4.54 -6.81
CA TYR A 225 -16.51 5.21 -7.78
C TYR A 225 -17.21 5.32 -9.13
N ILE A 226 -17.89 4.26 -9.58
CA ILE A 226 -18.71 4.33 -10.80
C ILE A 226 -19.87 5.30 -10.57
N LEU A 227 -20.61 5.20 -9.46
CA LEU A 227 -21.74 6.09 -9.17
C LEU A 227 -21.32 7.57 -9.07
N PHE A 228 -20.31 7.88 -8.26
CA PHE A 228 -19.71 9.20 -8.15
C PHE A 228 -19.05 9.63 -9.45
N GLY A 229 -18.35 8.77 -10.17
CA GLY A 229 -17.74 9.08 -11.47
C GLY A 229 -18.76 9.37 -12.55
N THR A 230 -19.96 8.79 -12.45
CA THR A 230 -21.08 9.05 -13.37
C THR A 230 -21.78 10.36 -12.98
N LEU A 231 -22.03 10.58 -11.68
CA LEU A 231 -22.55 11.84 -11.13
C LEU A 231 -21.60 13.03 -11.37
N PHE A 232 -20.31 12.84 -11.14
CA PHE A 232 -19.25 13.83 -11.36
C PHE A 232 -18.72 13.84 -12.79
N GLY A 233 -19.07 12.88 -13.65
CA GLY A 233 -18.92 13.01 -15.09
C GLY A 233 -19.99 13.94 -15.69
N LEU A 234 -21.13 14.09 -14.99
CA LEU A 234 -22.16 15.07 -15.30
C LEU A 234 -21.85 16.46 -14.73
N LEU A 235 -21.15 16.58 -13.59
CA LEU A 235 -20.81 17.90 -12.99
C LEU A 235 -19.98 18.83 -13.89
N PRO A 236 -18.93 18.39 -14.63
CA PRO A 236 -18.19 19.24 -15.57
C PRO A 236 -19.05 19.79 -16.70
N ARG A 237 -20.19 19.15 -16.99
CA ARG A 237 -21.20 19.68 -17.94
C ARG A 237 -22.10 20.75 -17.32
N VAL A 238 -22.15 20.85 -15.99
CA VAL A 238 -23.00 21.79 -15.24
C VAL A 238 -22.21 22.95 -14.62
N VAL A 239 -20.94 22.72 -14.25
CA VAL A 239 -20.04 23.71 -13.64
C VAL A 239 -18.82 23.86 -14.54
N SER A 240 -18.95 24.64 -15.60
CA SER A 240 -17.84 24.98 -16.49
C SER A 240 -16.90 25.98 -15.82
N GLY A 241 -15.76 25.53 -15.31
CA GLY A 241 -14.71 26.40 -14.76
C GLY A 241 -13.63 25.66 -13.97
N THR A 242 -12.46 26.27 -13.86
CA THR A 242 -11.31 25.75 -13.07
C THR A 242 -11.67 25.48 -11.62
N ALA A 243 -12.56 26.28 -11.02
CA ALA A 243 -13.06 26.09 -9.67
C ALA A 243 -13.93 24.83 -9.51
N GLY A 244 -14.76 24.50 -10.50
CA GLY A 244 -15.58 23.28 -10.51
C GLY A 244 -14.74 22.01 -10.64
N VAL A 245 -13.71 22.06 -11.50
CA VAL A 245 -12.73 20.98 -11.65
C VAL A 245 -11.94 20.77 -10.36
N LEU A 246 -11.49 21.85 -9.72
CA LEU A 246 -10.76 21.78 -8.45
C LEU A 246 -11.64 21.21 -7.33
N ALA A 247 -12.89 21.68 -7.19
CA ALA A 247 -13.82 21.16 -6.20
C ALA A 247 -14.09 19.66 -6.38
N ALA A 248 -14.25 19.20 -7.62
CA ALA A 248 -14.40 17.77 -7.94
C ALA A 248 -13.14 16.96 -7.57
N GLN A 249 -11.95 17.49 -7.84
CA GLN A 249 -10.69 16.85 -7.45
C GLN A 249 -10.53 16.76 -5.93
N VAL A 250 -10.86 17.83 -5.20
CA VAL A 250 -10.82 17.85 -3.73
C VAL A 250 -11.81 16.84 -3.15
N ALA A 251 -13.05 16.81 -3.65
CA ALA A 251 -14.06 15.83 -3.24
C ALA A 251 -13.58 14.38 -3.48
N TRP A 252 -12.93 14.13 -4.61
CA TRP A 252 -12.33 12.84 -4.92
C TRP A 252 -11.23 12.43 -3.94
N VAL A 253 -10.33 13.35 -3.61
CA VAL A 253 -9.25 13.10 -2.65
C VAL A 253 -9.83 12.79 -1.26
N VAL A 254 -10.78 13.60 -0.78
CA VAL A 254 -11.43 13.38 0.52
C VAL A 254 -12.14 12.02 0.54
N PHE A 255 -12.86 11.67 -0.51
CA PHE A 255 -13.53 10.39 -0.64
C PHE A 255 -12.55 9.21 -0.60
N ALA A 256 -11.46 9.27 -1.38
CA ALA A 256 -10.44 8.24 -1.40
C ALA A 256 -9.80 8.03 -0.02
N LEU A 257 -9.51 9.11 0.70
CA LEU A 257 -8.93 9.06 2.05
C LEU A 257 -9.88 8.44 3.09
N LEU A 258 -11.14 8.85 3.09
CA LEU A 258 -12.16 8.26 3.98
C LEU A 258 -12.30 6.77 3.71
N PHE A 259 -12.34 6.39 2.44
CA PHE A 259 -12.48 5.00 2.06
C PHE A 259 -11.28 4.13 2.46
N ILE A 260 -10.05 4.60 2.22
CA ILE A 260 -8.83 3.91 2.68
C ILE A 260 -8.89 3.68 4.19
N THR A 261 -9.38 4.67 4.92
CA THR A 261 -9.51 4.60 6.39
C THR A 261 -10.58 3.59 6.83
N ILE A 262 -11.75 3.58 6.19
CA ILE A 262 -12.83 2.62 6.47
C ILE A 262 -12.39 1.19 6.12
N SER A 263 -11.74 1.00 4.99
CA SER A 263 -11.19 -0.29 4.57
C SER A 263 -10.18 -0.84 5.57
N ARG A 264 -9.30 0.03 6.07
CA ARG A 264 -8.35 -0.33 7.12
C ARG A 264 -9.04 -0.74 8.41
N ALA A 265 -10.04 0.03 8.86
CA ALA A 265 -10.81 -0.30 10.05
C ALA A 265 -11.50 -1.67 9.89
N TYR A 266 -12.10 -1.93 8.72
CA TYR A 266 -12.67 -3.23 8.39
C TYR A 266 -11.64 -4.36 8.50
N VAL A 267 -10.48 -4.22 7.87
CA VAL A 267 -9.41 -5.23 7.95
C VAL A 267 -8.93 -5.44 9.38
N ALA A 268 -8.80 -4.37 10.17
CA ALA A 268 -8.44 -4.46 11.58
C ALA A 268 -9.47 -5.30 12.35
N HIS A 269 -10.77 -5.00 12.22
CA HIS A 269 -11.82 -5.76 12.88
C HIS A 269 -11.90 -7.21 12.42
N LEU A 270 -11.70 -7.48 11.13
CA LEU A 270 -11.66 -8.83 10.59
C LEU A 270 -10.50 -9.63 11.20
N VAL A 271 -9.31 -9.04 11.29
CA VAL A 271 -8.14 -9.68 11.90
C VAL A 271 -8.36 -9.94 13.39
N ILE A 272 -8.99 -9.01 14.12
CA ILE A 272 -9.36 -9.24 15.52
C ILE A 272 -10.32 -10.44 15.63
N ALA A 273 -11.35 -10.50 14.80
CA ALA A 273 -12.32 -11.60 14.83
C ALA A 273 -11.68 -12.96 14.51
N ILE A 274 -10.71 -12.99 13.59
CA ILE A 274 -9.97 -14.21 13.23
C ILE A 274 -9.03 -14.66 14.35
N ASP A 275 -8.27 -13.74 14.96
CA ASP A 275 -7.38 -14.07 16.09
C ASP A 275 -8.16 -14.52 17.34
N GLU A 276 -9.40 -14.06 17.51
CA GLU A 276 -10.29 -14.41 18.63
C GLU A 276 -11.19 -15.63 18.36
N GLU A 277 -10.99 -16.34 17.24
CA GLU A 277 -11.79 -17.51 16.81
C GLU A 277 -13.31 -17.22 16.74
N LYS A 278 -13.69 -15.98 16.43
CA LYS A 278 -15.09 -15.54 16.32
C LYS A 278 -15.69 -15.71 14.92
N LEU A 279 -14.95 -16.37 14.01
CA LEU A 279 -15.30 -16.69 12.62
C LEU A 279 -14.90 -18.13 12.32
#